data_AF-A0A8W8KSQ6-F1
#
_entry.id   AF-A0A8W8KSQ6-F1
#
_cell.length_a   1.000
_cell.length_b   1.000
_cell.length_c   1.000
_cell.angle_alpha   90.00
_cell.angle_beta   90.00
_cell.angle_gamma   90.00
#
_symmetry.space_group_name_H-M   'P 1'
#
loop_
_entity.id
_entity.type
_entity.pdbx_description
1 polymer ?
#
loop_
_entity_poly.entity_id
_entity_poly.type
_entity_poly.pdbx_seq_one_letter_code
_entity_poly.pdbx_strand_id
1 'polypeptide(L)'
;MNRDVELQKLVKVTVVTIDGNENQVTVPVVGDEQISVTDIYAKACDCLGLQKTSSKWFSLFCGGETIRRLKPDTFTHSSAKEVSLRKWCFNGRIEANMIKDDPTACHLVYLEAKAAIEKGLLSVTNEQREKLEEYEDPAFKLEKDYILLAQSLEGYFSVLIQNCIITDQEPIESTLQNSYPGSVRVSMEGIILHTEKCSRTLKWTRLKKWTVHNKLSRVAFLHVSPSGEEQTVVVETRQWEYLSSAIIQIVKELQVVNPSESFFYSSMISTNEEGSTSYENVLYSGPCDGVDDEGR
;
A
#
# COMPACT_ATOMS: atom_id res chain seq x y z
N MET A 1 -21.13 37.92 10.72
CA MET A 1 -19.70 38.20 10.93
C MET A 1 -18.80 36.97 10.85
N ASN A 2 -19.21 35.74 11.22
CA ASN A 2 -18.31 34.57 11.17
C ASN A 2 -18.23 33.86 9.80
N ARG A 3 -19.31 33.86 9.00
CA ARG A 3 -19.32 33.22 7.67
C ARG A 3 -18.37 33.87 6.66
N ASP A 4 -18.20 35.19 6.74
CA ASP A 4 -17.34 35.92 5.81
C ASP A 4 -15.85 35.65 6.04
N VAL A 5 -15.46 35.26 7.27
CA VAL A 5 -14.09 34.88 7.61
C VAL A 5 -13.77 33.45 7.17
N GLU A 6 -14.72 32.52 7.26
CA GLU A 6 -14.56 31.14 6.76
C GLU A 6 -14.44 31.08 5.22
N LEU A 7 -15.17 31.94 4.51
CA LEU A 7 -15.09 32.02 3.04
C LEU A 7 -13.73 32.55 2.55
N GLN A 8 -13.03 33.36 3.33
CA GLN A 8 -11.71 33.91 2.99
C GLN A 8 -10.57 32.88 3.10
N LYS A 9 -10.80 31.74 3.78
CA LYS A 9 -9.81 30.67 3.99
C LYS A 9 -10.10 29.41 3.18
N LEU A 10 -10.89 29.55 2.12
CA LEU A 10 -11.23 28.44 1.23
C LEU A 10 -10.08 28.16 0.26
N VAL A 11 -9.45 27.00 0.44
CA VAL A 11 -8.48 26.44 -0.50
C VAL A 11 -9.16 25.39 -1.35
N LYS A 12 -8.93 25.44 -2.66
CA LYS A 12 -9.40 24.43 -3.61
C LYS A 12 -8.31 23.37 -3.79
N VAL A 13 -8.64 22.13 -3.46
CA VAL A 13 -7.77 20.98 -3.67
C VAL A 13 -8.33 20.16 -4.81
N THR A 14 -7.49 19.87 -5.78
CA THR A 14 -7.80 18.91 -6.83
C THR A 14 -7.55 17.50 -6.31
N VAL A 15 -8.57 16.65 -6.38
CA VAL A 15 -8.42 15.21 -6.21
C VAL A 15 -8.57 14.55 -7.57
N VAL A 16 -7.52 13.86 -8.00
CA VAL A 16 -7.49 13.10 -9.26
C VAL A 16 -7.67 11.61 -8.99
N THR A 17 -8.34 10.94 -9.91
CA THR A 17 -8.24 9.50 -10.12
C THR A 17 -7.01 9.20 -10.97
N ILE A 18 -6.59 7.93 -11.03
CA ILE A 18 -5.30 7.56 -11.65
C ILE A 18 -5.25 7.73 -13.19
N ASP A 19 -6.41 7.85 -13.83
CA ASP A 19 -6.56 8.19 -15.25
C ASP A 19 -6.19 9.66 -15.56
N GLY A 20 -5.97 10.47 -14.53
CA GLY A 20 -5.32 11.76 -14.62
C GLY A 20 -6.14 12.89 -15.26
N ASN A 21 -7.39 12.68 -15.68
CA ASN A 21 -8.26 13.77 -16.18
C ASN A 21 -9.78 13.45 -16.28
N GLU A 22 -10.23 12.20 -16.32
CA GLU A 22 -11.67 11.92 -16.55
C GLU A 22 -12.54 12.14 -15.30
N ASN A 23 -12.03 11.79 -14.12
CA ASN A 23 -12.77 11.95 -12.84
C ASN A 23 -12.00 12.83 -11.83
N GLN A 24 -11.71 14.08 -12.22
CA GLN A 24 -11.17 15.07 -11.30
C GLN A 24 -12.29 15.74 -10.49
N VAL A 25 -12.16 15.78 -9.17
CA VAL A 25 -13.05 16.56 -8.30
C VAL A 25 -12.28 17.67 -7.61
N THR A 26 -12.81 18.89 -7.66
CA THR A 26 -12.25 20.02 -6.90
C THR A 26 -13.01 20.16 -5.60
N VAL A 27 -12.35 19.90 -4.47
CA VAL A 27 -12.96 19.97 -3.15
C VAL A 27 -12.56 21.28 -2.44
N PRO A 28 -13.54 22.09 -1.98
CA PRO A 28 -13.26 23.25 -1.15
C PRO A 28 -12.96 22.81 0.28
N VAL A 29 -11.81 23.17 0.83
CA VAL A 29 -11.42 22.90 2.22
C VAL A 29 -11.05 24.19 2.94
N VAL A 30 -11.32 24.24 4.24
CA VAL A 30 -11.00 25.40 5.08
C VAL A 30 -9.60 25.20 5.64
N GLY A 31 -8.70 26.17 5.39
CA GLY A 31 -7.35 26.16 5.95
C GLY A 31 -6.48 27.25 5.32
N ASP A 32 -5.61 27.88 6.11
CA ASP A 32 -4.62 28.84 5.61
C ASP A 32 -3.38 28.09 5.06
N GLU A 33 -2.58 27.52 5.96
CA GLU A 33 -1.32 26.83 5.62
C GLU A 33 -1.46 25.30 5.65
N GLN A 34 -2.43 24.80 6.41
CA GLN A 34 -2.67 23.38 6.62
C GLN A 34 -4.13 23.05 6.42
N ILE A 35 -4.38 21.91 5.77
CA ILE A 35 -5.70 21.43 5.40
C ILE A 35 -5.87 19.99 5.89
N SER A 36 -7.03 19.69 6.45
CA SER A 36 -7.38 18.37 6.99
C SER A 36 -7.44 17.33 5.87
N VAL A 37 -6.64 16.26 5.99
CA VAL A 37 -6.68 15.13 5.04
C VAL A 37 -8.04 14.45 5.09
N THR A 38 -8.63 14.32 6.28
CA THR A 38 -9.96 13.73 6.49
C THR A 38 -11.04 14.54 5.76
N ASP A 39 -10.94 15.86 5.73
CA ASP A 39 -11.92 16.73 5.05
C ASP A 39 -11.81 16.63 3.52
N ILE A 40 -10.57 16.64 2.98
CA ILE A 40 -10.33 16.45 1.55
C ILE A 40 -10.93 15.10 1.12
N TYR A 41 -10.61 14.05 1.88
CA TYR A 41 -11.01 12.69 1.59
C TYR A 41 -12.53 12.50 1.64
N ALA A 42 -13.19 12.98 2.71
CA ALA A 42 -14.64 12.86 2.86
C ALA A 42 -15.37 13.57 1.71
N LYS A 43 -14.98 14.81 1.40
CA LYS A 43 -15.57 15.58 0.29
C LYS A 43 -15.32 14.92 -1.07
N ALA A 44 -14.15 14.35 -1.29
CA ALA A 44 -13.84 13.66 -2.54
C ALA A 44 -14.70 12.40 -2.71
N CYS A 45 -14.83 11.59 -1.65
CA CYS A 45 -15.69 10.40 -1.67
C CYS A 45 -17.16 10.78 -1.93
N ASP A 46 -17.66 11.82 -1.26
CA ASP A 46 -19.02 12.32 -1.45
C ASP A 46 -19.24 12.84 -2.90
N CYS A 47 -18.30 13.60 -3.45
CA CYS A 47 -18.38 14.10 -4.83
C CYS A 47 -18.36 12.98 -5.88
N LEU A 48 -17.60 11.91 -5.63
CA LEU A 48 -17.53 10.74 -6.52
C LEU A 48 -18.70 9.75 -6.30
N GLY A 49 -19.49 9.92 -5.24
CA GLY A 49 -20.57 8.99 -4.88
C GLY A 49 -20.07 7.65 -4.32
N LEU A 50 -18.85 7.61 -3.77
CA LEU A 50 -18.27 6.40 -3.19
C LEU A 50 -18.97 6.06 -1.87
N GLN A 51 -19.49 4.85 -1.72
CA GLN A 51 -20.23 4.47 -0.52
C GLN A 51 -19.30 4.40 0.70
N LYS A 52 -19.82 4.74 1.89
CA LYS A 52 -19.05 4.71 3.15
C LYS A 52 -18.49 3.33 3.49
N THR A 53 -19.18 2.26 3.09
CA THR A 53 -18.74 0.87 3.27
C THR A 53 -17.51 0.54 2.43
N SER A 54 -17.41 1.13 1.24
CA SER A 54 -16.29 0.97 0.30
C SER A 54 -15.17 1.97 0.56
N SER A 55 -15.50 3.20 0.98
CA SER A 55 -14.54 4.30 1.05
C SER A 55 -13.31 3.93 1.87
N LYS A 56 -13.48 3.28 3.02
CA LYS A 56 -12.39 2.81 3.91
C LYS A 56 -11.28 1.99 3.22
N TRP A 57 -11.52 1.47 2.03
CA TRP A 57 -10.59 0.72 1.19
C TRP A 57 -9.87 1.58 0.14
N PHE A 58 -10.02 2.89 0.23
CA PHE A 58 -9.33 3.90 -0.58
C PHE A 58 -8.58 4.86 0.34
N SER A 59 -7.54 5.51 -0.20
CA SER A 59 -6.75 6.49 0.54
C SER A 59 -6.27 7.61 -0.38
N LEU A 60 -5.99 8.77 0.20
CA LEU A 60 -5.34 9.87 -0.51
C LEU A 60 -3.82 9.67 -0.56
N PHE A 61 -3.24 10.05 -1.69
CA PHE A 61 -1.81 10.03 -1.93
C PHE A 61 -1.34 11.36 -2.51
N CYS A 62 -0.08 11.70 -2.23
CA CYS A 62 0.61 12.84 -2.80
C CYS A 62 2.00 12.42 -3.28
N GLY A 63 2.60 13.24 -4.14
CA GLY A 63 3.95 13.02 -4.67
C GLY A 63 3.97 12.58 -6.13
N GLY A 64 5.05 12.94 -6.83
CA GLY A 64 5.35 12.49 -8.20
C GLY A 64 6.14 11.19 -8.18
N GLU A 65 7.46 11.28 -8.28
CA GLU A 65 8.37 10.11 -8.30
C GLU A 65 8.32 9.28 -7.00
N THR A 66 8.07 9.91 -5.85
CA THR A 66 7.92 9.22 -4.56
C THR A 66 6.50 9.39 -4.06
N ILE A 67 5.67 8.38 -4.33
CA ILE A 67 4.30 8.35 -3.82
C ILE A 67 4.30 8.21 -2.29
N ARG A 68 3.46 9.00 -1.63
CA ARG A 68 3.26 8.98 -0.18
C ARG A 68 1.79 8.95 0.16
N ARG A 69 1.40 8.03 1.03
CA ARG A 69 0.05 7.97 1.59
C ARG A 69 -0.17 9.12 2.57
N LEU A 70 -1.25 9.87 2.40
CA LEU A 70 -1.71 10.83 3.39
C LEU A 70 -2.51 10.09 4.46
N LYS A 71 -2.07 10.20 5.72
CA LYS A 71 -2.70 9.49 6.84
C LYS A 71 -4.03 10.17 7.21
N PRO A 72 -5.09 9.42 7.52
CA PRO A 72 -6.29 9.98 8.13
C PRO A 72 -5.93 10.75 9.40
N ASP A 73 -6.73 11.77 9.73
CA ASP A 73 -6.59 12.61 10.93
C ASP A 73 -5.26 13.38 11.03
N THR A 74 -4.60 13.57 9.89
CA THR A 74 -3.43 14.44 9.74
C THR A 74 -3.75 15.64 8.86
N PHE A 75 -2.78 16.56 8.79
CA PHE A 75 -2.86 17.74 7.96
C PHE A 75 -1.83 17.66 6.83
N THR A 76 -2.20 18.14 5.66
CA THR A 76 -1.26 18.39 4.56
C THR A 76 -1.11 19.89 4.33
N HIS A 77 0.01 20.30 3.75
CA HIS A 77 0.26 21.70 3.44
C HIS A 77 -0.71 22.18 2.35
N SER A 78 -1.21 23.41 2.44
CA SER A 78 -2.18 23.98 1.49
C SER A 78 -1.62 24.13 0.06
N SER A 79 -0.29 24.08 -0.09
CA SER A 79 0.36 24.00 -1.41
C SER A 79 0.19 22.65 -2.11
N ALA A 80 -0.30 21.60 -1.44
CA ALA A 80 -0.66 20.34 -2.04
C ALA A 80 -1.94 20.53 -2.88
N LYS A 81 -1.78 21.12 -4.06
CA LYS A 81 -2.89 21.46 -4.96
C LYS A 81 -3.52 20.25 -5.62
N GLU A 82 -2.78 19.14 -5.69
CA GLU A 82 -3.21 17.91 -6.33
C GLU A 82 -2.87 16.71 -5.44
N VAL A 83 -3.88 15.87 -5.19
CA VAL A 83 -3.76 14.59 -4.51
C VAL A 83 -4.49 13.52 -5.31
N SER A 84 -4.08 12.27 -5.21
CA SER A 84 -4.75 11.16 -5.88
C SER A 84 -5.57 10.34 -4.90
N LEU A 85 -6.79 9.99 -5.27
CA LEU A 85 -7.59 8.99 -4.57
C LEU A 85 -7.31 7.62 -5.20
N ARG A 86 -6.81 6.68 -4.40
CA ARG A 86 -6.36 5.38 -4.91
C ARG A 86 -6.90 4.22 -4.09
N LYS A 87 -7.05 3.07 -4.73
CA LYS A 87 -7.33 1.80 -4.07
C LYS A 87 -6.26 1.51 -3.02
N TRP A 88 -6.69 1.15 -1.82
CA TRP A 88 -5.84 0.79 -0.69
C TRP A 88 -6.39 -0.45 0.02
N CYS A 89 -6.64 -1.48 -0.78
CA CYS A 89 -7.09 -2.81 -0.37
C CYS A 89 -6.25 -3.87 -1.09
N PHE A 90 -5.76 -4.83 -0.32
CA PHE A 90 -4.87 -5.90 -0.78
C PHE A 90 -5.49 -7.28 -0.56
N ASN A 91 -6.78 -7.33 -0.24
CA ASN A 91 -7.52 -8.56 0.01
C ASN A 91 -8.59 -8.81 -1.05
N GLY A 92 -8.46 -9.91 -1.79
CA GLY A 92 -9.41 -10.25 -2.86
C GLY A 92 -10.84 -10.49 -2.38
N ARG A 93 -11.06 -11.01 -1.17
CA ARG A 93 -12.43 -11.21 -0.64
C ARG A 93 -13.11 -9.88 -0.33
N ILE A 94 -12.34 -8.95 0.24
CA ILE A 94 -12.82 -7.60 0.58
C ILE A 94 -13.14 -6.83 -0.70
N GLU A 95 -12.20 -6.84 -1.67
CA GLU A 95 -12.38 -6.16 -2.94
C GLU A 95 -13.54 -6.74 -3.76
N ALA A 96 -13.71 -8.07 -3.78
CA ALA A 96 -14.82 -8.71 -4.48
C ALA A 96 -16.20 -8.25 -3.97
N ASN A 97 -16.35 -8.05 -2.66
CA ASN A 97 -17.59 -7.49 -2.09
C ASN A 97 -17.74 -6.02 -2.49
N MET A 98 -16.65 -5.25 -2.41
CA MET A 98 -16.65 -3.83 -2.74
C MET A 98 -17.08 -3.56 -4.19
N ILE A 99 -16.49 -4.26 -5.17
CA ILE A 99 -16.83 -4.07 -6.59
C ILE A 99 -18.22 -4.62 -6.96
N LYS A 100 -18.78 -5.50 -6.13
CA LYS A 100 -20.13 -6.05 -6.33
C LYS A 100 -21.20 -5.07 -5.86
N ASP A 101 -20.99 -4.43 -4.71
CA ASP A 101 -22.03 -3.67 -4.01
C ASP A 101 -21.94 -2.15 -4.29
N ASP A 102 -20.82 -1.66 -4.84
CA ASP A 102 -20.57 -0.25 -5.10
C ASP A 102 -20.05 -0.02 -6.53
N PRO A 103 -20.90 0.48 -7.46
CA PRO A 103 -20.50 0.77 -8.84
C PRO A 103 -19.36 1.79 -8.96
N THR A 104 -19.33 2.80 -8.09
CA THR A 104 -18.24 3.79 -8.08
C THR A 104 -16.94 3.12 -7.67
N ALA A 105 -16.97 2.28 -6.63
CA ALA A 105 -15.77 1.54 -6.23
C ALA A 105 -15.31 0.57 -7.34
N CYS A 106 -16.23 -0.11 -8.01
CA CYS A 106 -15.94 -0.95 -9.18
C CYS A 106 -15.20 -0.14 -10.25
N HIS A 107 -15.74 1.00 -10.65
CA HIS A 107 -15.12 1.86 -11.65
C HIS A 107 -13.71 2.32 -11.25
N LEU A 108 -13.52 2.79 -10.01
CA LEU A 108 -12.21 3.23 -9.52
C LEU A 108 -11.17 2.09 -9.48
N VAL A 109 -11.58 0.88 -9.07
CA VAL A 109 -10.70 -0.30 -9.07
C VAL A 109 -10.33 -0.72 -10.48
N TYR A 110 -11.28 -0.65 -11.42
CA TYR A 110 -11.02 -0.90 -12.84
C TYR A 110 -9.96 0.07 -13.39
N LEU A 111 -10.09 1.38 -13.11
CA LEU A 111 -9.12 2.39 -13.55
C LEU A 111 -7.70 2.12 -13.00
N GLU A 112 -7.61 1.73 -11.72
CA GLU A 112 -6.34 1.34 -11.08
C GLU A 112 -5.72 0.10 -11.73
N ALA A 113 -6.53 -0.92 -12.02
CA ALA A 113 -6.07 -2.14 -12.69
C ALA A 113 -5.55 -1.84 -14.11
N LYS A 114 -6.32 -1.06 -14.88
CA LYS A 114 -5.95 -0.63 -16.23
C LYS A 114 -4.63 0.12 -16.23
N ALA A 115 -4.50 1.15 -15.39
CA ALA A 115 -3.29 1.95 -15.31
C ALA A 115 -2.06 1.12 -14.88
N ALA A 116 -2.25 0.11 -14.01
CA ALA A 116 -1.16 -0.78 -13.61
C ALA A 116 -0.69 -1.69 -14.77
N ILE A 117 -1.60 -2.18 -15.60
CA ILE A 117 -1.27 -3.00 -16.78
C ILE A 117 -0.59 -2.13 -17.85
N GLU A 118 -1.12 -0.94 -18.14
CA GLU A 118 -0.55 0.00 -19.12
C GLU A 118 0.87 0.44 -18.75
N LYS A 119 1.13 0.65 -17.46
CA LYS A 119 2.46 1.00 -16.93
C LYS A 119 3.40 -0.20 -16.80
N GLY A 120 2.96 -1.41 -17.16
CA GLY A 120 3.75 -2.63 -17.06
C GLY A 120 4.00 -3.11 -15.62
N LEU A 121 3.25 -2.61 -14.64
CA LEU A 121 3.34 -3.06 -13.25
C LEU A 121 2.71 -4.44 -13.05
N LEU A 122 1.72 -4.77 -13.88
CA LEU A 122 1.12 -6.09 -13.98
C LEU A 122 1.41 -6.67 -15.36
N SER A 123 2.10 -7.81 -15.38
CA SER A 123 2.41 -8.51 -16.62
C SER A 123 1.21 -9.34 -17.07
N VAL A 124 0.88 -9.24 -18.36
CA VAL A 124 -0.21 -9.98 -19.00
C VAL A 124 0.32 -10.78 -20.17
N THR A 125 -0.20 -11.99 -20.38
CA THR A 125 0.06 -12.75 -21.60
C THR A 125 -0.71 -12.16 -22.79
N ASN A 126 -0.38 -12.60 -24.02
CA ASN A 126 -1.11 -12.17 -25.21
C ASN A 126 -2.59 -12.56 -25.15
N GLU A 127 -2.91 -13.78 -24.70
CA GLU A 127 -4.31 -14.23 -24.55
C GLU A 127 -5.07 -13.41 -23.51
N GLN A 128 -4.43 -13.06 -22.38
CA GLN A 128 -5.04 -12.19 -21.38
C GLN A 128 -5.25 -10.78 -21.92
N ARG A 129 -4.31 -10.26 -22.72
CA ARG A 129 -4.41 -8.96 -23.36
C ARG A 129 -5.60 -8.88 -24.32
N GLU A 130 -5.79 -9.90 -25.16
CA GLU A 130 -6.95 -9.98 -26.07
C GLU A 130 -8.27 -9.92 -25.29
N LYS A 131 -8.39 -10.69 -24.20
CA LYS A 131 -9.59 -10.64 -23.33
C LYS A 131 -9.81 -9.27 -22.67
N LEU A 132 -8.73 -8.64 -22.21
CA LEU A 132 -8.84 -7.29 -21.63
C LEU A 132 -9.33 -6.29 -22.67
N GLU A 133 -8.83 -6.36 -23.91
CA GLU A 133 -9.28 -5.51 -25.03
C GLU A 133 -10.76 -5.73 -25.36
N GLU A 134 -11.25 -6.98 -25.32
CA GLU A 134 -12.69 -7.29 -25.46
C GLU A 134 -13.54 -6.65 -24.35
N TYR A 135 -13.06 -6.67 -23.10
CA TYR A 135 -13.77 -6.06 -21.97
C TYR A 135 -13.79 -4.52 -22.01
N GLU A 136 -12.91 -3.92 -22.82
CA GLU A 136 -12.86 -2.48 -23.04
C GLU A 136 -13.70 -2.00 -24.23
N ASP A 137 -14.49 -2.88 -24.86
CA ASP A 137 -15.40 -2.49 -25.95
C ASP A 137 -16.32 -1.34 -25.49
N PRO A 138 -16.25 -0.15 -26.13
CA PRO A 138 -17.06 1.00 -25.77
C PRO A 138 -18.58 0.75 -25.85
N ALA A 139 -19.02 -0.22 -26.65
CA ALA A 139 -20.43 -0.58 -26.75
C ALA A 139 -20.93 -1.36 -25.53
N PHE A 140 -20.05 -2.13 -24.87
CA PHE A 140 -20.39 -2.94 -23.71
C PHE A 140 -19.19 -3.14 -22.78
N LYS A 141 -18.83 -2.07 -22.07
CA LYS A 141 -17.69 -2.08 -21.15
C LYS A 141 -17.94 -3.00 -19.96
N LEU A 142 -17.04 -3.96 -19.75
CA LEU A 142 -17.13 -5.00 -18.73
C LEU A 142 -16.09 -4.80 -17.62
N GLU A 143 -16.24 -3.72 -16.85
CA GLU A 143 -15.27 -3.32 -15.82
C GLU A 143 -15.05 -4.41 -14.77
N LYS A 144 -16.12 -5.10 -14.36
CA LYS A 144 -16.02 -6.16 -13.37
C LYS A 144 -15.22 -7.36 -13.88
N ASP A 145 -15.46 -7.80 -15.12
CA ASP A 145 -14.74 -8.92 -15.72
C ASP A 145 -13.27 -8.56 -15.96
N TYR A 146 -13.00 -7.30 -16.35
CA TYR A 146 -11.64 -6.76 -16.41
C TYR A 146 -10.93 -6.86 -15.06
N ILE A 147 -11.59 -6.44 -13.97
CA ILE A 147 -11.03 -6.53 -12.61
C ILE A 147 -10.78 -7.99 -12.24
N LEU A 148 -11.73 -8.89 -12.48
CA LEU A 148 -11.57 -10.31 -12.13
C LEU A 148 -10.39 -10.97 -12.87
N LEU A 149 -10.18 -10.62 -14.13
CA LEU A 149 -9.00 -11.06 -14.88
C LEU A 149 -7.72 -10.45 -14.30
N ALA A 150 -7.72 -9.15 -14.00
CA ALA A 150 -6.57 -8.47 -13.40
C ALA A 150 -6.20 -9.05 -12.02
N GLN A 151 -7.19 -9.44 -11.21
CA GLN A 151 -6.99 -10.10 -9.91
C GLN A 151 -6.23 -11.43 -10.00
N SER A 152 -6.27 -12.09 -11.16
CA SER A 152 -5.51 -13.32 -11.40
C SER A 152 -4.03 -13.08 -11.72
N LEU A 153 -3.64 -11.83 -11.98
CA LEU A 153 -2.27 -11.48 -12.35
C LEU A 153 -1.35 -11.43 -11.12
N GLU A 154 -0.12 -11.89 -11.31
CA GLU A 154 0.89 -11.85 -10.25
C GLU A 154 1.14 -10.41 -9.79
N GLY A 155 1.04 -10.20 -8.48
CA GLY A 155 1.30 -8.90 -7.87
C GLY A 155 0.10 -7.95 -7.80
N TYR A 156 -1.09 -8.34 -8.29
CA TYR A 156 -2.29 -7.48 -8.23
C TYR A 156 -2.64 -7.00 -6.81
N PHE A 157 -2.55 -7.91 -5.83
CA PHE A 157 -2.81 -7.63 -4.41
C PHE A 157 -1.52 -7.27 -3.64
N SER A 158 -0.59 -6.58 -4.29
CA SER A 158 0.69 -6.24 -3.69
C SER A 158 1.12 -4.81 -3.97
N VAL A 159 2.02 -4.31 -3.12
CA VAL A 159 2.71 -3.03 -3.34
C VAL A 159 4.14 -3.32 -3.76
N LEU A 160 4.52 -2.88 -4.95
CA LEU A 160 5.89 -2.93 -5.46
C LEU A 160 6.63 -1.63 -5.14
N ILE A 161 7.80 -1.77 -4.53
CA ILE A 161 8.78 -0.71 -4.29
C ILE A 161 10.01 -1.02 -5.14
N GLN A 162 10.32 -0.16 -6.10
CA GLN A 162 11.49 -0.31 -6.98
C GLN A 162 12.70 0.43 -6.42
N ASN A 163 13.87 0.23 -7.03
CA ASN A 163 15.09 0.98 -6.74
C ASN A 163 15.49 0.94 -5.26
N CYS A 164 15.39 -0.24 -4.66
CA CYS A 164 15.80 -0.49 -3.27
C CYS A 164 17.24 -0.99 -3.23
N ILE A 165 17.92 -0.75 -2.10
CA ILE A 165 19.16 -1.45 -1.75
C ILE A 165 18.85 -2.41 -0.59
N ILE A 166 19.10 -3.70 -0.79
CA ILE A 166 18.80 -4.76 0.17
C ILE A 166 20.13 -5.27 0.74
N THR A 167 20.24 -5.31 2.06
CA THR A 167 21.46 -5.76 2.76
C THR A 167 21.10 -6.82 3.80
N ASP A 168 21.85 -7.92 3.81
CA ASP A 168 21.78 -8.89 4.89
C ASP A 168 22.57 -8.33 6.08
N GLN A 169 21.88 -8.12 7.20
CA GLN A 169 22.32 -7.50 8.48
C GLN A 169 22.28 -5.96 8.55
N GLU A 170 22.01 -5.45 9.76
CA GLU A 170 22.24 -4.04 10.08
C GLU A 170 23.74 -3.73 10.05
N PRO A 171 24.15 -2.56 9.55
CA PRO A 171 25.57 -2.19 9.49
C PRO A 171 26.13 -2.08 10.91
N ILE A 172 26.87 -3.12 11.30
CA ILE A 172 27.87 -3.00 12.36
C ILE A 172 29.06 -2.32 11.71
N GLU A 173 29.58 -1.26 12.33
CA GLU A 173 30.80 -0.59 11.88
C GLU A 173 31.89 -1.65 11.61
N SER A 174 32.32 -1.79 10.35
CA SER A 174 33.52 -2.51 9.88
C SER A 174 33.45 -3.90 9.20
N THR A 175 32.31 -4.43 8.76
CA THR A 175 32.31 -5.63 7.87
C THR A 175 31.85 -5.30 6.44
N LEU A 176 32.50 -5.94 5.45
CA LEU A 176 32.06 -5.90 4.04
C LEU A 176 30.64 -6.48 3.96
N GLN A 177 29.64 -5.63 3.90
CA GLN A 177 28.26 -6.04 3.69
C GLN A 177 27.99 -6.20 2.20
N ASN A 178 27.30 -7.28 1.86
CA ASN A 178 26.78 -7.42 0.51
C ASN A 178 25.48 -6.63 0.40
N SER A 179 25.53 -5.50 -0.31
CA SER A 179 24.36 -4.73 -0.69
C SER A 179 23.94 -5.12 -2.10
N TYR A 180 22.66 -5.41 -2.29
CA TYR A 180 22.11 -5.82 -3.58
C TYR A 180 21.06 -4.82 -4.05
N PRO A 181 21.20 -4.24 -5.26
CA PRO A 181 20.11 -3.51 -5.87
C PRO A 181 18.94 -4.46 -6.15
N GLY A 182 17.72 -3.97 -5.95
CA GLY A 182 16.55 -4.81 -6.08
C GLY A 182 15.22 -4.08 -5.91
N SER A 183 14.18 -4.86 -5.68
CA SER A 183 12.84 -4.39 -5.40
C SER A 183 12.23 -5.16 -4.24
N VAL A 184 11.24 -4.55 -3.60
CA VAL A 184 10.47 -5.14 -2.50
C VAL A 184 9.02 -5.17 -2.89
N ARG A 185 8.38 -6.32 -2.76
CA ARG A 185 6.94 -6.50 -2.94
C ARG A 185 6.33 -6.90 -1.61
N VAL A 186 5.30 -6.18 -1.17
CA VAL A 186 4.56 -6.50 0.07
C VAL A 186 3.19 -7.04 -0.32
N SER A 187 2.85 -8.23 0.15
CA SER A 187 1.57 -8.90 -0.12
C SER A 187 1.06 -9.66 1.11
N MET A 188 -0.11 -10.28 0.99
CA MET A 188 -0.66 -11.18 2.02
C MET A 188 0.24 -12.37 2.35
N GLU A 189 1.14 -12.78 1.45
CA GLU A 189 2.06 -13.90 1.67
C GLU A 189 3.28 -13.52 2.52
N GLY A 190 3.68 -12.25 2.47
CA GLY A 190 4.85 -11.75 3.15
C GLY A 190 5.49 -10.55 2.46
N ILE A 191 6.74 -10.30 2.81
CA ILE A 191 7.60 -9.32 2.17
C ILE A 191 8.55 -10.07 1.25
N ILE A 192 8.38 -9.91 -0.05
CA ILE A 192 9.17 -10.55 -1.10
C ILE A 192 10.28 -9.59 -1.50
N LEU A 193 11.51 -10.02 -1.31
CA LEU A 193 12.73 -9.30 -1.65
C LEU A 193 13.26 -9.88 -2.95
N HIS A 194 13.34 -9.06 -3.99
CA HIS A 194 13.83 -9.48 -5.30
C HIS A 194 15.15 -8.77 -5.61
N THR A 195 16.20 -9.55 -5.86
CA THR A 195 17.51 -9.09 -6.31
C THR A 195 17.84 -9.80 -7.63
N GLU A 196 18.91 -9.39 -8.31
CA GLU A 196 19.39 -10.11 -9.50
C GLU A 196 19.77 -11.56 -9.23
N LYS A 197 20.16 -11.88 -7.98
CA LYS A 197 20.68 -13.20 -7.60
C LYS A 197 19.62 -14.14 -7.06
N CYS A 198 18.61 -13.59 -6.38
CA CYS A 198 17.59 -14.39 -5.70
C CYS A 198 16.31 -13.60 -5.44
N SER A 199 15.21 -14.35 -5.28
CA SER A 199 13.97 -13.89 -4.69
C SER A 199 13.77 -14.59 -3.35
N ARG A 200 13.46 -13.83 -2.30
CA ARG A 200 13.28 -14.34 -0.94
C ARG A 200 12.01 -13.78 -0.32
N THR A 201 11.17 -14.66 0.24
CA THR A 201 9.96 -14.26 0.97
C THR A 201 10.18 -14.28 2.47
N LEU A 202 10.01 -13.13 3.13
CA LEU A 202 9.87 -13.02 4.57
C LEU A 202 8.39 -13.23 4.93
N LYS A 203 8.03 -14.46 5.29
CA LYS A 203 6.65 -14.80 5.69
C LYS A 203 6.25 -14.03 6.96
N TRP A 204 5.02 -13.55 7.01
CA TRP A 204 4.49 -12.83 8.18
C TRP A 204 4.63 -13.65 9.48
N THR A 205 4.40 -14.95 9.43
CA THR A 205 4.51 -15.84 10.61
C THR A 205 5.94 -15.97 11.16
N ARG A 206 6.95 -15.64 10.36
CA ARG A 206 8.37 -15.72 10.72
C ARG A 206 9.03 -14.35 10.88
N LEU A 207 8.35 -13.27 10.52
CA LEU A 207 8.83 -11.91 10.75
C LEU A 207 8.51 -11.53 12.21
N LYS A 208 9.51 -11.30 13.05
CA LYS A 208 9.31 -10.91 14.46
C LYS A 208 8.89 -9.46 14.59
N LYS A 209 9.62 -8.57 13.92
CA LYS A 209 9.38 -7.13 13.97
C LYS A 209 10.01 -6.43 12.78
N TRP A 210 9.59 -5.20 12.55
CA TRP A 210 10.26 -4.29 11.63
C TRP A 210 10.57 -2.96 12.31
N THR A 211 11.72 -2.37 11.98
CA THR A 211 12.17 -1.08 12.51
C THR A 211 12.35 -0.10 11.36
N VAL A 212 11.73 1.07 11.47
CA VAL A 212 11.85 2.15 10.50
C VAL A 212 12.83 3.20 11.02
N HIS A 213 13.90 3.44 10.26
CA HIS A 213 14.91 4.46 10.53
C HIS A 213 14.67 5.66 9.60
N ASN A 214 13.79 6.57 10.02
CA ASN A 214 13.29 7.65 9.15
C ASN A 214 14.43 8.51 8.56
N LYS A 215 15.45 8.85 9.36
CA LYS A 215 16.60 9.68 8.92
C LYS A 215 17.49 8.98 7.91
N LEU A 216 17.53 7.65 7.93
CA LEU A 216 18.36 6.83 7.05
C LEU A 216 17.59 6.29 5.84
N SER A 217 16.28 6.54 5.75
CA SER A 217 15.41 5.96 4.72
C SER A 217 15.51 4.42 4.66
N ARG A 218 15.58 3.78 5.84
CA ARG A 218 15.76 2.33 5.98
C ARG A 218 14.62 1.67 6.73
N VAL A 219 14.29 0.45 6.35
CA VAL A 219 13.43 -0.46 7.09
C VAL A 219 14.19 -1.76 7.34
N ALA A 220 14.41 -2.09 8.61
CA ALA A 220 15.06 -3.32 9.04
C ALA A 220 14.00 -4.36 9.43
N PHE A 221 14.13 -5.58 8.93
CA PHE A 221 13.22 -6.70 9.17
C PHE A 221 13.94 -7.78 9.97
N LEU A 222 13.56 -7.96 11.23
CA LEU A 222 14.05 -9.07 12.04
C LEU A 222 13.13 -10.27 11.80
N HIS A 223 13.66 -11.33 11.21
CA HIS A 223 12.92 -12.54 10.91
C HIS A 223 13.66 -13.78 11.41
N VAL A 224 12.93 -14.88 11.59
CA VAL A 224 13.49 -16.18 11.98
C VAL A 224 13.57 -17.08 10.76
N SER A 225 14.75 -17.66 10.52
CA SER A 225 14.96 -18.62 9.45
C SER A 225 14.19 -19.93 9.71
N PRO A 226 14.04 -20.82 8.72
CA PRO A 226 13.52 -22.17 8.97
C PRO A 226 14.34 -22.94 10.02
N SER A 227 15.64 -22.65 10.15
CA SER A 227 16.52 -23.27 11.15
C SER A 227 16.37 -22.68 12.57
N GLY A 228 15.51 -21.67 12.75
CA GLY A 228 15.30 -21.01 14.05
C GLY A 228 16.28 -19.87 14.34
N GLU A 229 17.19 -19.55 13.42
CA GLU A 229 18.15 -18.46 13.59
C GLU A 229 17.51 -17.10 13.28
N GLU A 230 17.82 -16.11 14.12
CA GLU A 230 17.42 -14.73 13.85
C GLU A 230 18.32 -14.09 12.81
N GLN A 231 17.69 -13.46 11.83
CA GLN A 231 18.35 -12.77 10.74
C GLN A 231 17.68 -11.41 10.53
N THR A 232 18.49 -10.39 10.29
CA THR A 232 18.00 -9.06 9.96
C THR A 232 18.25 -8.78 8.49
N VAL A 233 17.24 -8.29 7.79
CA VAL A 233 17.39 -7.78 6.42
C VAL A 233 17.02 -6.31 6.40
N VAL A 234 17.89 -5.48 5.84
CA VAL A 234 17.69 -4.03 5.75
C VAL A 234 17.35 -3.64 4.32
N VAL A 235 16.29 -2.86 4.17
CA VAL A 235 15.87 -2.27 2.90
C VAL A 235 16.05 -0.76 2.99
N GLU A 236 16.92 -0.21 2.15
CA GLU A 236 17.07 1.23 1.95
C GLU A 236 16.26 1.67 0.72
N THR A 237 15.37 2.65 0.91
CA THR A 237 14.54 3.19 -0.16
C THR A 237 14.02 4.59 0.18
N ARG A 238 13.96 5.47 -0.82
CA ARG A 238 13.30 6.79 -0.70
C ARG A 238 11.79 6.68 -0.49
N GLN A 239 11.21 5.51 -0.72
CA GLN A 239 9.77 5.23 -0.57
C GLN A 239 9.44 4.52 0.75
N TRP A 240 10.28 4.66 1.78
CA TRP A 240 10.10 3.93 3.05
C TRP A 240 8.76 4.23 3.73
N GLU A 241 8.21 5.44 3.58
CA GLU A 241 6.89 5.79 4.12
C GLU A 241 5.77 5.00 3.45
N TYR A 242 5.89 4.79 2.14
CA TYR A 242 4.93 4.01 1.36
C TYR A 242 5.05 2.52 1.69
N LEU A 243 6.28 2.00 1.78
CA LEU A 243 6.57 0.64 2.24
C LEU A 243 5.98 0.37 3.63
N SER A 244 6.28 1.24 4.60
CA SER A 244 5.79 1.12 5.97
C SER A 244 4.26 1.18 6.03
N SER A 245 3.64 2.09 5.27
CA SER A 245 2.19 2.22 5.19
C SER A 245 1.53 0.97 4.60
N ALA A 246 2.16 0.33 3.61
CA ALA A 246 1.67 -0.90 2.98
C ALA A 246 1.75 -2.09 3.94
N ILE A 247 2.87 -2.25 4.65
CA ILE A 247 3.04 -3.30 5.69
C ILE A 247 1.94 -3.20 6.74
N ILE A 248 1.73 -1.99 7.30
CA ILE A 248 0.70 -1.77 8.32
C ILE A 248 -0.70 -2.11 7.78
N GLN A 249 -1.00 -1.75 6.53
CA GLN A 249 -2.30 -2.05 5.94
C GLN A 249 -2.52 -3.55 5.75
N ILE A 250 -1.52 -4.26 5.20
CA ILE A 250 -1.62 -5.70 4.95
C ILE A 250 -1.74 -6.47 6.28
N VAL A 251 -0.97 -6.11 7.31
CA VAL A 251 -1.09 -6.71 8.64
C VAL A 251 -2.51 -6.51 9.19
N LYS A 252 -3.08 -5.31 9.08
CA LYS A 252 -4.47 -5.05 9.50
C LYS A 252 -5.47 -5.91 8.74
N GLU A 253 -5.31 -6.08 7.43
CA GLU A 253 -6.22 -6.91 6.64
C GLU A 253 -6.09 -8.40 6.96
N LEU A 254 -4.88 -8.90 7.25
CA LEU A 254 -4.65 -10.27 7.70
C LEU A 254 -5.37 -10.57 9.03
N GLN A 255 -5.37 -9.62 9.96
CA GLN A 255 -6.09 -9.73 11.23
C GLN A 255 -7.61 -9.77 11.07
N VAL A 256 -8.15 -9.06 10.07
CA VAL A 256 -9.58 -9.11 9.76
C VAL A 256 -10.00 -10.49 9.23
N VAL A 257 -9.12 -11.16 8.47
CA VAL A 257 -9.38 -12.51 7.93
C VAL A 257 -9.21 -13.60 8.99
N ASN A 258 -8.26 -13.43 9.91
CA ASN A 258 -7.95 -14.37 10.98
C ASN A 258 -8.26 -13.76 12.37
N PRO A 259 -9.54 -13.61 12.75
CA PRO A 259 -9.92 -12.97 14.02
C PRO A 259 -9.54 -13.77 15.28
N SER A 260 -9.01 -14.98 15.12
CA SER A 260 -8.40 -15.78 16.20
C SER A 260 -6.99 -15.31 16.56
N GLU A 261 -6.36 -14.47 15.75
CA GLU A 261 -5.04 -13.90 15.99
C GLU A 261 -5.14 -12.55 16.72
N SER A 262 -4.11 -12.23 17.51
CA SER A 262 -4.10 -11.02 18.34
C SER A 262 -4.22 -9.75 17.49
N PHE A 263 -4.83 -8.69 18.03
CA PHE A 263 -4.94 -7.40 17.34
C PHE A 263 -3.66 -6.56 17.47
N PHE A 264 -3.45 -5.63 16.52
CA PHE A 264 -2.30 -4.74 16.53
C PHE A 264 -2.57 -3.62 17.53
N TYR A 265 -1.81 -3.57 18.62
CA TYR A 265 -1.98 -2.58 19.69
C TYR A 265 -0.88 -1.52 19.66
N SER A 266 -1.17 -0.32 20.17
CA SER A 266 -0.16 0.75 20.29
C SER A 266 1.04 0.34 21.14
N SER A 267 0.86 -0.60 22.07
CA SER A 267 1.94 -1.19 22.87
C SER A 267 2.95 -2.01 22.07
N MET A 268 2.61 -2.39 20.84
CA MET A 268 3.52 -3.07 19.89
C MET A 268 4.37 -2.08 19.09
N ILE A 269 4.22 -0.77 19.34
CA ILE A 269 5.01 0.28 18.70
C ILE A 269 5.91 0.91 19.76
N SER A 270 7.21 0.97 19.49
CA SER A 270 8.17 1.69 20.31
C SER A 270 8.99 2.64 19.45
N THR A 271 9.28 3.82 19.97
CA THR A 271 10.14 4.80 19.32
C THR A 271 11.33 5.07 20.22
N ASN A 272 12.54 4.91 19.69
CA ASN A 272 13.77 5.18 20.44
C ASN A 272 14.14 6.67 20.36
N GLU A 273 15.09 7.10 21.20
CA GLU A 273 15.56 8.50 21.27
C GLU A 273 16.19 8.99 19.96
N GLU A 274 16.70 8.07 19.12
CA GLU A 274 17.33 8.38 17.84
C GLU A 274 16.31 8.69 16.73
N GLY A 275 15.02 8.38 16.97
CA GLY A 275 13.90 8.61 16.06
C GLY A 275 13.53 7.40 15.21
N SER A 276 14.06 6.22 15.52
CA SER A 276 13.67 4.94 14.91
C SER A 276 12.40 4.42 15.57
N THR A 277 11.49 3.87 14.77
CA THR A 277 10.22 3.29 15.26
C THR A 277 10.18 1.81 14.97
N SER A 278 10.11 0.99 16.00
CA SER A 278 9.97 -0.47 15.93
C SER A 278 8.51 -0.89 16.10
N TYR A 279 8.12 -1.89 15.33
CA TYR A 279 6.78 -2.47 15.31
C TYR A 279 6.89 -3.98 15.51
N GLU A 280 6.37 -4.48 16.62
CA GLU A 280 6.28 -5.91 16.88
C GLU A 280 5.21 -6.53 15.97
N ASN A 281 5.55 -7.65 15.33
CA ASN A 281 4.63 -8.31 14.43
C ASN A 281 3.72 -9.27 15.19
N VAL A 282 2.46 -8.88 15.28
CA VAL A 282 1.40 -9.67 15.93
C VAL A 282 1.09 -11.01 15.23
N LEU A 283 1.45 -11.15 13.96
CA LEU A 283 1.26 -12.37 13.18
C LEU A 283 2.40 -13.39 13.40
N TYR A 284 3.44 -13.02 14.16
CA TYR A 284 4.57 -13.90 14.44
C TYR A 284 4.13 -15.09 15.30
N SER A 285 4.39 -16.30 14.82
CA SER A 285 4.11 -17.55 15.53
C SER A 285 5.35 -18.43 15.76
N GLY A 286 6.52 -18.00 15.29
CA GLY A 286 7.78 -18.71 15.45
C GLY A 286 8.02 -19.84 14.45
N PRO A 287 9.14 -20.57 14.57
CA PRO A 287 9.33 -21.80 13.82
C PRO A 287 8.26 -22.80 14.28
N CYS A 288 7.34 -23.16 13.40
CA CYS A 288 6.46 -24.30 13.64
C CYS A 288 7.34 -25.55 13.77
N ASP A 289 7.31 -26.21 14.93
CA ASP A 289 7.86 -27.55 15.08
C ASP A 289 7.08 -28.51 14.18
N GLY A 290 7.63 -28.81 12.99
CA GLY A 290 7.23 -29.93 12.13
C GLY A 290 5.85 -29.83 11.47
N VAL A 291 5.83 -29.59 10.16
CA VAL A 291 5.28 -30.47 9.10
C VAL A 291 5.40 -29.63 7.83
N ASP A 292 6.62 -29.59 7.27
CA ASP A 292 6.75 -29.36 5.83
C ASP A 292 6.37 -30.72 5.20
N ASP A 293 5.10 -30.85 4.80
CA ASP A 293 4.67 -31.92 3.90
C ASP A 293 5.29 -31.57 2.54
N GLU A 294 6.56 -31.97 2.36
CA GLU A 294 7.17 -32.06 1.04
C GLU A 294 6.40 -33.11 0.24
N GLY A 295 5.33 -32.66 -0.39
CA GLY A 295 4.59 -33.40 -1.40
C GLY A 295 5.54 -33.79 -2.53
N ARG A 296 5.77 -35.10 -2.64
CA ARG A 296 6.26 -35.78 -3.84
C ARG A 296 5.41 -35.51 -5.06
#